data_AF-A0A258VZU2-F1
#
_entry.id   AF-A0A258VZU2-F1
#
_cell.length_a   1.000
_cell.length_b   1.000
_cell.length_c   1.000
_cell.angle_alpha   90.00
_cell.angle_beta   90.00
_cell.angle_gamma   90.00
#
_symmetry.space_group_name_H-M   'P 1'
#
loop_
_entity.id
_entity.type
_entity.pdbx_description
1 polymer ?
#
loop_
_entity_poly.entity_id
_entity_poly.type
_entity_poly.pdbx_seq_one_letter_code
_entity_poly.pdbx_strand_id
1 'polypeptide(L)'
;MTLLKYVIILLVLSIAGHVNAQSLLKNIELLEKNSDDVAIRILIRKNFKKKLTVKEWFEIRKILVRRPKVGFDAIAAWDRQLSLKATVLEKESDTVFRFLEKADEMALNKDFEKSFEMYQRAAKYLRTSNKGRIPKGNQQIYLNILHQMARTLYAQKRFRESMDVYTWIPPVYPQIRQVLFEKMWAAFRAGKYDMALGAIASQQSGFFSEFLHPESYLLKIYIFKRLCRKKDLAFTIEAIKQYLASLKNGKFNYLEWAKSDLYYMSLAQLVESSNNNSKAQLQLVSQKERDEEIKRVTDSLKIRFKAYRPTLQAQLERVYGYASLALSNDQEFLKPLSDLPEAKILEKKGFELWPAGDAEEWLDEIGSHVYIGSSQCKTENMPAPPPETTNQ
;
A
#
# COMPACT_ATOMS: atom_id res chain seq x y z
N MET A 1 35.68 -54.66 -45.64
CA MET A 1 35.49 -53.19 -45.71
C MET A 1 34.17 -52.74 -45.05
N THR A 2 33.74 -53.38 -43.96
CA THR A 2 32.38 -53.26 -43.39
C THR A 2 32.33 -52.82 -41.92
N LEU A 3 33.36 -53.10 -41.11
CA LEU A 3 33.41 -52.63 -39.71
C LEU A 3 33.54 -51.10 -39.57
N LEU A 4 34.21 -50.43 -40.52
CA LEU A 4 34.49 -48.99 -40.39
C LEU A 4 33.24 -48.10 -40.49
N LYS A 5 32.14 -48.59 -41.09
CA LYS A 5 30.88 -47.83 -41.19
C LYS A 5 30.08 -47.81 -39.89
N TYR A 6 30.16 -48.85 -39.05
CA TYR A 6 29.40 -48.90 -37.80
C TYR A 6 29.99 -48.02 -36.69
N VAL A 7 31.32 -47.86 -36.64
CA VAL A 7 31.99 -46.98 -35.66
C VAL A 7 31.63 -45.51 -35.89
N ILE A 8 31.49 -45.08 -37.15
CA ILE A 8 31.14 -43.70 -37.49
C ILE A 8 29.67 -43.38 -37.17
N ILE A 9 28.74 -44.34 -37.35
CA ILE A 9 27.32 -44.14 -37.04
C ILE A 9 27.08 -44.07 -35.52
N LEU A 10 27.83 -44.82 -34.70
CA LEU A 10 27.72 -44.72 -33.24
C LEU A 10 28.34 -43.43 -32.64
N LEU A 11 29.26 -42.77 -33.35
CA LEU A 11 29.89 -41.53 -32.87
C LEU A 11 29.06 -40.26 -33.14
N VAL A 12 28.11 -40.30 -34.09
CA VAL A 12 27.25 -39.16 -34.43
C VAL A 12 26.04 -39.03 -33.47
N LEU A 13 25.65 -40.11 -32.78
CA LEU A 13 24.54 -40.10 -31.81
C LEU A 13 24.90 -39.51 -30.44
N SER A 14 26.18 -39.23 -30.16
CA SER A 14 26.64 -38.76 -28.84
C SER A 14 26.66 -37.23 -28.67
N ILE A 15 26.28 -36.45 -29.69
CA ILE A 15 26.38 -34.97 -29.66
C ILE A 15 25.04 -34.29 -29.27
N ALA A 16 23.92 -35.02 -29.27
CA ALA A 16 22.59 -34.49 -28.93
C ALA A 16 22.32 -34.30 -27.41
N GLY A 17 23.34 -34.38 -26.56
CA GLY A 17 23.22 -34.46 -25.09
C GLY A 17 23.62 -33.21 -24.29
N HIS A 18 23.98 -32.09 -24.93
CA HIS A 18 24.41 -30.87 -24.24
C HIS A 18 23.51 -29.67 -24.56
N VAL A 19 22.24 -29.76 -24.11
CA VAL A 19 21.46 -28.55 -23.83
C VAL A 19 22.17 -27.80 -22.71
N ASN A 20 22.92 -26.77 -23.10
CA ASN A 20 23.75 -25.96 -22.24
C ASN A 20 22.92 -25.38 -21.08
N ALA A 21 23.14 -25.89 -19.87
CA ALA A 21 22.43 -25.48 -18.66
C ALA A 21 22.90 -24.09 -18.21
N GLN A 22 22.46 -23.06 -18.95
CA GLN A 22 22.78 -21.66 -18.68
C GLN A 22 22.39 -21.29 -17.24
N SER A 23 23.24 -20.49 -16.60
CA SER A 23 23.00 -20.07 -15.21
C SER A 23 21.68 -19.31 -15.08
N LEU A 24 21.06 -19.41 -13.91
CA LEU A 24 19.75 -18.80 -13.65
C LEU A 24 19.79 -17.28 -13.93
N LEU A 25 20.89 -16.61 -13.56
CA LEU A 25 21.11 -15.20 -13.84
C LEU A 25 21.07 -14.91 -15.35
N LYS A 26 21.80 -15.66 -16.20
CA LYS A 26 21.80 -15.47 -17.66
C LYS A 26 20.41 -15.62 -18.28
N ASN A 27 19.64 -16.62 -17.81
CA ASN A 27 18.26 -16.81 -18.27
C ASN A 27 17.37 -15.62 -17.88
N ILE A 28 17.52 -15.08 -16.67
CA ILE A 28 16.74 -13.92 -16.20
C ILE A 28 17.17 -12.63 -16.92
N GLU A 29 18.46 -12.41 -17.16
CA GLU A 29 19.00 -11.29 -17.96
C GLU A 29 18.45 -11.31 -19.40
N LEU A 30 18.40 -12.49 -20.03
CA LEU A 30 17.84 -12.67 -21.37
C LEU A 30 16.34 -12.35 -21.40
N LEU A 31 15.58 -12.75 -20.37
CA LEU A 31 14.15 -12.43 -20.27
C LEU A 31 13.90 -10.95 -19.90
N GLU A 32 14.75 -10.32 -19.09
CA GLU A 32 14.70 -8.87 -18.80
C GLU A 32 14.82 -8.07 -20.11
N LYS A 33 15.82 -8.41 -20.95
CA LYS A 33 16.04 -7.78 -22.26
C LYS A 33 14.81 -7.89 -23.18
N ASN A 34 14.07 -9.00 -23.09
CA ASN A 34 12.86 -9.24 -23.89
C ASN A 34 11.57 -8.77 -23.20
N SER A 35 11.65 -8.21 -21.98
CA SER A 35 10.52 -7.76 -21.17
C SER A 35 9.48 -8.86 -20.84
N ASP A 36 9.93 -10.10 -20.68
CA ASP A 36 9.08 -11.27 -20.41
C ASP A 36 8.91 -11.51 -18.89
N ASP A 37 8.11 -10.67 -18.24
CA ASP A 37 7.87 -10.73 -16.79
C ASP A 37 7.27 -12.06 -16.32
N VAL A 38 6.46 -12.71 -17.18
CA VAL A 38 5.81 -14.00 -16.88
C VAL A 38 6.86 -15.11 -16.77
N ALA A 39 7.77 -15.20 -17.75
CA ALA A 39 8.84 -16.19 -17.68
C ALA A 39 9.82 -15.93 -16.54
N ILE A 40 10.17 -14.65 -16.26
CA ILE A 40 11.01 -14.31 -15.12
C ILE A 40 10.34 -14.83 -13.84
N ARG A 41 9.07 -14.51 -13.63
CA ARG A 41 8.29 -14.97 -12.47
C ARG A 41 8.29 -16.49 -12.32
N ILE A 42 8.10 -17.23 -13.41
CA ILE A 42 8.10 -18.70 -13.41
C ILE A 42 9.48 -19.26 -13.05
N LEU A 43 10.56 -18.74 -13.67
CA LEU A 43 11.93 -19.18 -13.35
C LEU A 43 12.30 -18.89 -11.91
N ILE A 44 11.94 -17.70 -11.40
CA ILE A 44 12.12 -17.31 -10.00
C ILE A 44 11.41 -18.30 -9.06
N ARG A 45 10.11 -18.57 -9.31
CA ARG A 45 9.33 -19.51 -8.50
C ARG A 45 9.90 -20.92 -8.49
N LYS A 46 10.30 -21.45 -9.66
CA LYS A 46 10.95 -22.77 -9.79
C LYS A 46 12.26 -22.85 -9.02
N ASN A 47 12.99 -21.75 -8.89
CA ASN A 47 14.32 -21.71 -8.28
C ASN A 47 14.32 -21.18 -6.83
N PHE A 48 13.16 -20.98 -6.18
CA PHE A 48 13.06 -20.53 -4.78
C PHE A 48 13.78 -21.42 -3.74
N LYS A 49 14.20 -22.64 -4.09
CA LYS A 49 15.00 -23.52 -3.21
C LYS A 49 16.43 -23.74 -3.69
N LYS A 50 16.85 -23.09 -4.79
CA LYS A 50 18.20 -23.26 -5.36
C LYS A 50 19.20 -22.45 -4.55
N LYS A 51 20.31 -23.09 -4.16
CA LYS A 51 21.48 -22.40 -3.58
C LYS A 51 22.15 -21.58 -4.69
N LEU A 52 22.36 -20.29 -4.43
CA LEU A 52 22.99 -19.33 -5.33
C LEU A 52 24.18 -18.67 -4.64
N THR A 53 25.12 -18.15 -5.40
CA THR A 53 26.13 -17.25 -4.82
C THR A 53 25.49 -15.93 -4.40
N VAL A 54 26.07 -15.25 -3.40
CA VAL A 54 25.63 -13.93 -2.94
C VAL A 54 25.56 -12.93 -4.11
N LYS A 55 26.55 -12.98 -5.02
CA LYS A 55 26.61 -12.13 -6.23
C LYS A 55 25.44 -12.40 -7.18
N GLU A 56 25.17 -13.66 -7.53
CA GLU A 56 24.03 -14.01 -8.41
C GLU A 56 22.69 -13.59 -7.79
N TRP A 57 22.52 -13.82 -6.48
CA TRP A 57 21.29 -13.45 -5.78
C TRP A 57 21.05 -11.93 -5.82
N PHE A 58 22.10 -11.12 -5.62
CA PHE A 58 21.99 -9.66 -5.67
C PHE A 58 21.68 -9.13 -7.08
N GLU A 59 22.32 -9.68 -8.13
CA GLU A 59 22.03 -9.26 -9.51
C GLU A 59 20.61 -9.68 -9.95
N ILE A 60 20.16 -10.88 -9.59
CA ILE A 60 18.77 -11.29 -9.83
C ILE A 60 17.81 -10.36 -9.08
N ARG A 61 18.02 -10.08 -7.79
CA ARG A 61 17.18 -9.15 -7.01
C ARG A 61 17.11 -7.77 -7.67
N LYS A 62 18.23 -7.26 -8.18
CA LYS A 62 18.32 -5.98 -8.90
C LYS A 62 17.56 -5.98 -10.22
N ILE A 63 17.39 -7.13 -10.88
CA ILE A 63 16.46 -7.29 -12.02
C ILE A 63 15.01 -7.23 -11.53
N LEU A 64 14.64 -8.00 -10.50
CA LEU A 64 13.27 -8.04 -10.00
C LEU A 64 12.76 -6.68 -9.51
N VAL A 65 13.59 -5.91 -8.79
CA VAL A 65 13.25 -4.55 -8.33
C VAL A 65 13.07 -3.57 -9.50
N ARG A 66 13.76 -3.76 -10.63
CA ARG A 66 13.57 -2.98 -11.87
C ARG A 66 12.37 -3.45 -12.70
N ARG A 67 11.83 -4.63 -12.42
CA ARG A 67 10.72 -5.28 -13.13
C ARG A 67 9.54 -5.53 -12.17
N PRO A 68 8.88 -4.47 -11.65
CA PRO A 68 7.83 -4.63 -10.64
C PRO A 68 6.68 -5.54 -11.10
N LYS A 69 6.37 -5.58 -12.41
CA LYS A 69 5.39 -6.48 -13.04
C LYS A 69 5.61 -7.98 -12.77
N VAL A 70 6.83 -8.39 -12.42
CA VAL A 70 7.11 -9.78 -11.97
C VAL A 70 6.35 -10.12 -10.69
N GLY A 71 5.90 -9.11 -9.93
CA GLY A 71 5.09 -9.22 -8.73
C GLY A 71 5.89 -8.95 -7.46
N PHE A 72 5.41 -8.03 -6.62
CA PHE A 72 6.03 -7.76 -5.31
C PHE A 72 6.03 -8.99 -4.39
N ASP A 73 5.10 -9.94 -4.57
CA ASP A 73 5.09 -11.23 -3.89
C ASP A 73 6.29 -12.12 -4.29
N ALA A 74 6.71 -12.08 -5.55
CA ALA A 74 7.89 -12.80 -6.04
C ALA A 74 9.19 -12.15 -5.54
N ILE A 75 9.25 -10.80 -5.46
CA ILE A 75 10.35 -10.07 -4.83
C ILE A 75 10.45 -10.44 -3.35
N ALA A 76 9.34 -10.39 -2.60
CA ALA A 76 9.33 -10.73 -1.17
C ALA A 76 9.68 -12.20 -0.91
N ALA A 77 9.27 -13.12 -1.78
CA ALA A 77 9.65 -14.54 -1.69
C ALA A 77 11.14 -14.77 -2.04
N TRP A 78 11.69 -14.02 -2.99
CA TRP A 78 13.13 -14.02 -3.30
C TRP A 78 13.96 -13.48 -2.13
N ASP A 79 13.49 -12.39 -1.51
CA ASP A 79 14.14 -11.79 -0.34
C ASP A 79 14.18 -12.76 0.86
N ARG A 80 13.14 -13.58 1.04
CA ARG A 80 13.09 -14.66 2.05
C ARG A 80 14.01 -15.85 1.77
N GLN A 81 14.56 -16.02 0.57
CA GLN A 81 15.52 -17.10 0.31
C GLN A 81 16.85 -16.90 1.05
N LEU A 82 17.14 -15.68 1.50
CA LEU A 82 18.41 -15.34 2.12
C LEU A 82 18.50 -15.82 3.59
N SER A 83 18.36 -17.13 3.82
CA SER A 83 18.87 -17.79 5.04
C SER A 83 20.37 -18.09 4.92
N LEU A 84 21.10 -17.28 4.14
CA LEU A 84 22.54 -17.36 3.99
C LEU A 84 23.16 -16.64 5.18
N LYS A 85 23.91 -17.37 6.01
CA LYS A 85 24.73 -16.87 7.14
C LYS A 85 25.46 -15.60 6.73
N ALA A 86 24.87 -14.44 7.01
CA ALA A 86 25.28 -13.16 6.45
C ALA A 86 26.18 -12.43 7.44
N THR A 87 27.28 -13.05 7.87
CA THR A 87 28.08 -12.71 9.08
C THR A 87 28.56 -11.26 9.26
N VAL A 88 28.43 -10.41 8.24
CA VAL A 88 28.68 -8.95 8.30
C VAL A 88 27.38 -8.13 8.28
N LEU A 89 26.36 -8.56 7.52
CA LEU A 89 25.03 -7.94 7.53
C LEU A 89 24.26 -8.32 8.80
N GLU A 90 24.31 -9.59 9.24
CA GLU A 90 23.74 -10.12 10.49
C GLU A 90 24.09 -9.23 11.69
N LYS A 91 25.34 -8.81 11.91
CA LYS A 91 25.67 -8.04 13.13
C LYS A 91 25.02 -6.65 13.20
N GLU A 92 24.91 -5.93 12.09
CA GLU A 92 24.15 -4.67 12.04
C GLU A 92 22.63 -4.93 12.02
N SER A 93 22.21 -5.94 11.25
CA SER A 93 20.85 -6.43 11.10
C SER A 93 20.24 -6.83 12.44
N ASP A 94 20.86 -7.72 13.21
CA ASP A 94 20.42 -8.19 14.53
C ASP A 94 20.31 -7.05 15.55
N THR A 95 21.12 -6.00 15.42
CA THR A 95 21.01 -4.83 16.30
C THR A 95 19.84 -3.95 15.90
N VAL A 96 19.61 -3.74 14.61
CA VAL A 96 18.41 -3.07 14.10
C VAL A 96 17.16 -3.87 14.45
N PHE A 97 17.09 -5.17 14.12
CA PHE A 97 15.95 -6.03 14.40
C PHE A 97 15.63 -6.12 15.90
N ARG A 98 16.62 -6.21 16.80
CA ARG A 98 16.37 -6.12 18.25
C ARG A 98 15.81 -4.76 18.69
N PHE A 99 16.10 -3.66 17.98
CA PHE A 99 15.39 -2.40 18.22
C PHE A 99 13.97 -2.42 17.65
N LEU A 100 13.74 -3.04 16.49
CA LEU A 100 12.41 -3.17 15.89
C LEU A 100 11.49 -4.07 16.73
N GLU A 101 11.93 -5.26 17.12
CA GLU A 101 11.19 -6.19 17.98
C GLU A 101 10.75 -5.51 19.29
N LYS A 102 11.65 -4.75 19.92
CA LYS A 102 11.33 -3.96 21.12
C LYS A 102 10.39 -2.80 20.83
N ALA A 103 10.54 -2.13 19.69
CA ALA A 103 9.63 -1.06 19.29
C ALA A 103 8.21 -1.60 19.06
N ASP A 104 8.10 -2.74 18.38
CA ASP A 104 6.84 -3.45 18.10
C ASP A 104 6.20 -3.94 19.42
N GLU A 105 6.98 -4.55 20.32
CA GLU A 105 6.54 -4.94 21.67
C GLU A 105 6.01 -3.74 22.49
N MET A 106 6.74 -2.62 22.48
CA MET A 106 6.31 -1.39 23.17
C MET A 106 5.05 -0.80 22.54
N ALA A 107 4.90 -0.84 21.20
CA ALA A 107 3.70 -0.38 20.52
C ALA A 107 2.47 -1.25 20.86
N LEU A 108 2.62 -2.57 20.90
CA LEU A 108 1.57 -3.51 21.31
C LEU A 108 1.13 -3.28 22.77
N ASN A 109 2.08 -2.92 23.63
CA ASN A 109 1.82 -2.54 25.02
C ASN A 109 1.36 -1.07 25.20
N LYS A 110 1.07 -0.35 24.10
CA LYS A 110 0.67 1.07 24.06
C LYS A 110 1.69 2.07 24.64
N ASP A 111 2.93 1.64 24.87
CA ASP A 111 4.05 2.50 25.27
C ASP A 111 4.64 3.17 24.02
N PHE A 112 3.83 4.03 23.40
CA PHE A 112 4.14 4.59 22.09
C PHE A 112 5.37 5.50 22.11
N GLU A 113 5.69 6.19 23.23
CA GLU A 113 6.87 7.05 23.33
C GLU A 113 8.16 6.22 23.29
N LYS A 114 8.26 5.17 24.12
CA LYS A 114 9.44 4.28 24.08
C LYS A 114 9.52 3.51 22.76
N SER A 115 8.38 3.14 22.17
CA SER A 115 8.32 2.55 20.83
C SER A 115 8.92 3.48 19.77
N PHE A 116 8.49 4.76 19.76
CA PHE A 116 9.05 5.78 18.87
C PHE A 116 10.55 5.98 19.10
N GLU A 117 11.02 6.03 20.35
CA GLU A 117 12.45 6.06 20.67
C GLU A 117 13.21 4.87 20.07
N MET A 118 12.68 3.64 20.19
CA MET A 118 13.34 2.45 19.64
C MET A 118 13.40 2.48 18.12
N TYR A 119 12.33 2.86 17.43
CA TYR A 119 12.36 3.06 15.98
C TYR A 119 13.33 4.18 15.58
N GLN A 120 13.37 5.30 16.31
CA GLN A 120 14.32 6.39 16.06
C GLN A 120 15.77 5.92 16.25
N ARG A 121 16.06 5.10 17.27
CA ARG A 121 17.37 4.47 17.49
C ARG A 121 17.74 3.55 16.32
N ALA A 122 16.80 2.74 15.81
CA ALA A 122 17.00 1.90 14.63
C ALA A 122 17.31 2.71 13.36
N ALA A 123 16.52 3.77 13.08
CA ALA A 123 16.74 4.69 11.96
C ALA A 123 18.08 5.43 12.07
N LYS A 124 18.44 5.90 13.27
CA LYS A 124 19.71 6.56 13.55
C LYS A 124 20.88 5.60 13.32
N TYR A 125 20.82 4.38 13.84
CA TYR A 125 21.85 3.35 13.69
C TYR A 125 22.17 3.07 12.21
N LEU A 126 21.14 2.78 11.41
CA LEU A 126 21.26 2.56 9.95
C LEU A 126 21.93 3.74 9.22
N ARG A 127 21.67 4.98 9.68
CA ARG A 127 22.24 6.19 9.10
C ARG A 127 23.67 6.45 9.57
N THR A 128 23.99 6.15 10.84
CA THR A 128 25.32 6.40 11.42
C THR A 128 26.36 5.37 11.03
N SER A 129 26.00 4.07 10.94
CA SER A 129 26.98 3.03 10.53
C SER A 129 27.53 3.27 9.12
N ASN A 130 26.75 3.96 8.27
CA ASN A 130 27.05 4.20 6.86
C ASN A 130 27.36 5.67 6.51
N LYS A 131 28.00 6.42 7.43
CA LYS A 131 28.46 7.82 7.22
C LYS A 131 27.36 8.77 6.70
N GLY A 132 26.13 8.61 7.17
CA GLY A 132 24.99 9.45 6.79
C GLY A 132 24.17 8.96 5.58
N ARG A 133 24.63 7.95 4.83
CA ARG A 133 23.93 7.39 3.66
C ARG A 133 23.30 6.04 3.99
N ILE A 134 22.04 5.82 3.63
CA ILE A 134 21.43 4.49 3.77
C ILE A 134 21.88 3.59 2.60
N PRO A 135 22.45 2.40 2.83
CA PRO A 135 22.78 1.46 1.76
C PRO A 135 21.55 1.05 0.95
N LYS A 136 21.70 0.86 -0.36
CA LYS A 136 20.57 0.47 -1.26
C LYS A 136 19.84 -0.81 -0.82
N GLY A 137 20.54 -1.74 -0.17
CA GLY A 137 19.93 -2.95 0.42
C GLY A 137 19.01 -2.65 1.61
N ASN A 138 19.38 -1.66 2.43
CA ASN A 138 18.69 -1.33 3.68
C ASN A 138 17.63 -0.22 3.50
N GLN A 139 17.54 0.37 2.31
CA GLN A 139 16.60 1.46 2.00
C GLN A 139 15.14 1.07 2.30
N GLN A 140 14.72 -0.14 1.96
CA GLN A 140 13.35 -0.60 2.23
C GLN A 140 13.07 -0.73 3.74
N ILE A 141 14.03 -1.24 4.51
CA ILE A 141 13.93 -1.35 5.97
C ILE A 141 13.86 0.06 6.58
N TYR A 142 14.72 0.97 6.15
CA TYR A 142 14.72 2.35 6.63
C TYR A 142 13.39 3.07 6.37
N LEU A 143 12.80 2.92 5.18
CA LEU A 143 11.50 3.50 4.86
C LEU A 143 10.35 2.86 5.67
N ASN A 144 10.45 1.56 5.97
CA ASN A 144 9.52 0.90 6.88
C ASN A 144 9.62 1.45 8.31
N ILE A 145 10.82 1.75 8.79
CA ILE A 145 11.02 2.36 10.10
C ILE A 145 10.39 3.75 10.14
N LEU A 146 10.56 4.58 9.10
CA LEU A 146 9.89 5.88 9.01
C LEU A 146 8.35 5.74 9.02
N HIS A 147 7.80 4.74 8.33
CA HIS A 147 6.36 4.44 8.33
C HIS A 147 5.86 4.14 9.76
N GLN A 148 6.56 3.27 10.49
CA GLN A 148 6.22 2.91 11.86
C GLN A 148 6.44 4.07 12.87
N MET A 149 7.46 4.91 12.65
CA MET A 149 7.65 6.15 13.43
C MET A 149 6.47 7.12 13.26
N ALA A 150 5.94 7.27 12.04
CA ALA A 150 4.78 8.12 11.80
C ALA A 150 3.51 7.58 12.47
N ARG A 151 3.32 6.25 12.47
CA ARG A 151 2.19 5.57 13.15
C ARG A 151 2.25 5.71 14.67
N THR A 152 3.42 5.55 15.29
CA THR A 152 3.59 5.74 16.75
C THR A 152 3.37 7.20 17.16
N LEU A 153 3.87 8.18 16.41
CA LEU A 153 3.53 9.60 16.62
C LEU A 153 2.02 9.88 16.48
N TYR A 154 1.33 9.23 15.54
CA TYR A 154 -0.14 9.36 15.43
C TYR A 154 -0.84 8.82 16.68
N ALA A 155 -0.43 7.65 17.16
CA ALA A 155 -1.00 7.02 18.37
C ALA A 155 -0.77 7.88 19.64
N GLN A 156 0.36 8.59 19.72
CA GLN A 156 0.65 9.61 20.75
C GLN A 156 -0.18 10.90 20.58
N LYS A 157 -1.08 10.99 19.60
CA LYS A 157 -1.83 12.20 19.20
C LYS A 157 -0.95 13.36 18.70
N ARG A 158 0.33 13.11 18.41
CA ARG A 158 1.28 14.08 17.80
C ARG A 158 1.09 14.15 16.29
N PHE A 159 -0.13 14.47 15.88
CA PHE A 159 -0.60 14.37 14.49
C PHE A 159 0.24 15.19 13.50
N ARG A 160 0.76 16.35 13.92
CA ARG A 160 1.61 17.21 13.10
C ARG A 160 2.97 16.57 12.81
N GLU A 161 3.64 16.05 13.84
CA GLU A 161 4.92 15.36 13.69
C GLU A 161 4.75 14.07 12.86
N SER A 162 3.67 13.31 13.11
CA SER A 162 3.29 12.15 12.29
C SER A 162 3.17 12.51 10.80
N MET A 163 2.43 13.56 10.48
CA MET A 163 2.26 14.10 9.12
C MET A 163 3.60 14.53 8.48
N ASP A 164 4.50 15.13 9.26
CA ASP A 164 5.83 15.52 8.80
C ASP A 164 6.70 14.28 8.49
N VAL A 165 6.69 13.25 9.34
CA VAL A 165 7.42 11.98 9.08
C VAL A 165 6.88 11.25 7.85
N TYR A 166 5.56 11.19 7.64
CA TYR A 166 4.99 10.63 6.39
C TYR A 166 5.49 11.37 5.13
N THR A 167 5.85 12.66 5.26
CA THR A 167 6.38 13.46 4.14
C THR A 167 7.84 13.10 3.79
N TRP A 168 8.56 12.42 4.69
CA TRP A 168 9.92 11.94 4.41
C TRP A 168 9.94 10.63 3.60
N ILE A 169 8.81 9.96 3.45
CA ILE A 169 8.71 8.67 2.74
C ILE A 169 8.47 8.93 1.23
N PRO A 170 9.38 8.49 0.35
CA PRO A 170 9.30 8.80 -1.08
C PRO A 170 8.34 7.87 -1.84
N PRO A 171 7.83 8.28 -3.01
CA PRO A 171 6.85 7.48 -3.78
C PRO A 171 7.31 6.10 -4.27
N VAL A 172 8.61 5.80 -4.19
CA VAL A 172 9.20 4.48 -4.49
C VAL A 172 8.93 3.45 -3.38
N TYR A 173 8.45 3.86 -2.20
CA TYR A 173 8.09 2.93 -1.13
C TYR A 173 6.89 2.05 -1.52
N PRO A 174 6.97 0.71 -1.43
CA PRO A 174 5.89 -0.19 -1.86
C PRO A 174 4.52 0.04 -1.21
N GLN A 175 4.47 0.59 0.00
CA GLN A 175 3.23 0.95 0.70
C GLN A 175 2.90 2.44 0.60
N ILE A 176 3.39 3.16 -0.42
CA ILE A 176 3.14 4.61 -0.56
C ILE A 176 1.66 4.97 -0.55
N ARG A 177 0.76 4.15 -1.12
CA ARG A 177 -0.68 4.46 -1.08
C ARG A 177 -1.24 4.41 0.34
N GLN A 178 -0.77 3.46 1.15
CA GLN A 178 -1.04 3.40 2.58
C GLN A 178 -0.47 4.64 3.29
N VAL A 179 0.78 5.01 3.02
CA VAL A 179 1.39 6.25 3.59
C VAL A 179 0.60 7.51 3.23
N LEU A 180 0.03 7.61 2.02
CA LEU A 180 -0.85 8.72 1.64
C LEU A 180 -2.21 8.66 2.35
N PHE A 181 -2.73 7.46 2.59
CA PHE A 181 -3.94 7.22 3.38
C PHE A 181 -3.75 7.54 4.87
N GLU A 182 -2.59 7.26 5.43
CA GLU A 182 -2.28 7.59 6.83
C GLU A 182 -1.93 9.07 6.99
N LYS A 183 -1.25 9.65 5.99
CA LYS A 183 -0.96 11.09 5.92
C LYS A 183 -2.22 11.94 5.82
N MET A 184 -3.26 11.52 5.09
CA MET A 184 -4.52 12.30 5.04
C MET A 184 -5.18 12.39 6.43
N TRP A 185 -5.17 11.29 7.19
CA TRP A 185 -5.70 11.24 8.56
C TRP A 185 -4.85 12.08 9.52
N ALA A 186 -3.52 11.93 9.49
CA ALA A 186 -2.61 12.75 10.30
C ALA A 186 -2.76 14.25 10.00
N ALA A 187 -2.83 14.62 8.73
CA ALA A 187 -3.06 16.00 8.31
C ALA A 187 -4.43 16.53 8.75
N PHE A 188 -5.50 15.75 8.62
CA PHE A 188 -6.84 16.13 9.07
C PHE A 188 -6.89 16.37 10.59
N ARG A 189 -6.36 15.44 11.40
CA ARG A 189 -6.30 15.58 12.87
C ARG A 189 -5.37 16.72 13.31
N ALA A 190 -4.35 17.06 12.51
CA ALA A 190 -3.50 18.25 12.71
C ALA A 190 -4.13 19.57 12.19
N GLY A 191 -5.37 19.55 11.70
CA GLY A 191 -6.06 20.73 11.15
C GLY A 191 -5.55 21.22 9.79
N LYS A 192 -4.74 20.42 9.09
CA LYS A 192 -4.13 20.71 7.78
C LYS A 192 -4.97 20.14 6.63
N TYR A 193 -6.15 20.72 6.41
CA TYR A 193 -7.11 20.23 5.41
C TYR A 193 -6.61 20.33 3.97
N ASP A 194 -5.76 21.31 3.68
CA ASP A 194 -5.03 21.45 2.42
C ASP A 194 -4.13 20.23 2.17
N MET A 195 -3.34 19.83 3.17
CA MET A 195 -2.45 18.67 3.10
C MET A 195 -3.24 17.35 3.08
N ALA A 196 -4.36 17.28 3.81
CA ALA A 196 -5.24 16.11 3.79
C ALA A 196 -5.89 15.91 2.41
N LEU A 197 -6.48 16.96 1.83
CA LEU A 197 -7.04 16.93 0.47
C LEU A 197 -5.96 16.62 -0.59
N GLY A 198 -4.75 17.17 -0.44
CA GLY A 198 -3.62 16.86 -1.33
C GLY A 198 -3.18 15.39 -1.27
N ALA A 199 -3.16 14.79 -0.08
CA ALA A 199 -2.88 13.36 0.09
C ALA A 199 -3.99 12.48 -0.50
N ILE A 200 -5.27 12.89 -0.38
CA ILE A 200 -6.41 12.18 -1.00
C ILE A 200 -6.37 12.31 -2.53
N ALA A 201 -6.10 13.49 -3.08
CA ALA A 201 -5.91 13.69 -4.51
C ALA A 201 -4.76 12.84 -5.07
N SER A 202 -3.70 12.66 -4.29
CA SER A 202 -2.57 11.78 -4.64
C SER A 202 -2.99 10.31 -4.72
N GLN A 203 -3.84 9.82 -3.81
CA GLN A 203 -4.41 8.45 -3.84
C GLN A 203 -5.36 8.21 -5.03
N GLN A 204 -5.96 9.29 -5.56
CA GLN A 204 -6.87 9.29 -6.72
C GLN A 204 -6.15 9.56 -8.06
N SER A 205 -4.84 9.75 -8.05
CA SER A 205 -4.05 10.00 -9.26
C SER A 205 -4.05 8.79 -10.19
N GLY A 206 -3.89 9.02 -11.49
CA GLY A 206 -3.82 7.95 -12.51
C GLY A 206 -2.64 6.98 -12.39
N PHE A 207 -1.75 7.18 -11.39
CA PHE A 207 -0.74 6.21 -10.99
C PHE A 207 -1.30 5.05 -10.13
N PHE A 208 -2.43 5.27 -9.45
CA PHE A 208 -3.12 4.26 -8.66
C PHE A 208 -4.46 3.88 -9.33
N SER A 209 -5.58 4.39 -8.83
CA SER A 209 -6.94 4.10 -9.30
C SER A 209 -7.79 5.36 -9.16
N GLU A 210 -8.75 5.55 -10.08
CA GLU A 210 -9.77 6.60 -9.98
C GLU A 210 -10.66 6.44 -8.74
N PHE A 211 -10.68 5.23 -8.17
CA PHE A 211 -11.45 4.82 -7.00
C PHE A 211 -10.64 4.93 -5.70
N LEU A 212 -11.14 5.75 -4.78
CA LEU A 212 -10.56 5.92 -3.44
C LEU A 212 -11.00 4.82 -2.47
N HIS A 213 -10.29 4.70 -1.34
CA HIS A 213 -10.83 3.97 -0.19
C HIS A 213 -12.09 4.68 0.33
N PRO A 214 -13.13 3.96 0.81
CA PRO A 214 -14.35 4.58 1.33
C PRO A 214 -14.11 5.67 2.39
N GLU A 215 -13.18 5.46 3.32
CA GLU A 215 -12.80 6.48 4.32
C GLU A 215 -12.19 7.74 3.71
N SER A 216 -11.45 7.64 2.60
CA SER A 216 -10.91 8.84 1.94
C SER A 216 -12.03 9.71 1.36
N TYR A 217 -13.17 9.11 0.95
CA TYR A 217 -14.38 9.88 0.61
C TYR A 217 -15.00 10.51 1.86
N LEU A 218 -15.15 9.76 2.95
CA LEU A 218 -15.68 10.25 4.22
C LEU A 218 -14.88 11.47 4.73
N LEU A 219 -13.55 11.42 4.63
CA LEU A 219 -12.66 12.52 5.00
C LEU A 219 -12.81 13.74 4.07
N LYS A 220 -12.97 13.55 2.75
CA LYS A 220 -13.32 14.64 1.82
C LYS A 220 -14.64 15.31 2.21
N ILE A 221 -15.66 14.51 2.53
CA ILE A 221 -16.98 14.98 2.96
C ILE A 221 -16.87 15.86 4.21
N TYR A 222 -16.17 15.37 5.26
CA TYR A 222 -15.93 16.13 6.48
C TYR A 222 -15.25 17.48 6.21
N ILE A 223 -14.17 17.46 5.43
CA ILE A 223 -13.42 18.67 5.09
C ILE A 223 -14.29 19.64 4.30
N PHE A 224 -15.03 19.18 3.28
CA PHE A 224 -15.86 20.05 2.46
C PHE A 224 -17.07 20.62 3.22
N LYS A 225 -17.69 19.85 4.12
CA LYS A 225 -18.74 20.38 5.04
C LYS A 225 -18.15 21.44 5.98
N ARG A 226 -17.01 21.15 6.64
CA ARG A 226 -16.34 22.10 7.55
C ARG A 226 -15.93 23.42 6.88
N LEU A 227 -15.48 23.35 5.62
CA LEU A 227 -15.10 24.48 4.78
C LEU A 227 -16.26 25.08 3.97
N CYS A 228 -17.50 24.64 4.19
CA CYS A 228 -18.73 25.16 3.55
C CYS A 228 -18.75 24.99 2.02
N ARG A 229 -17.96 24.07 1.49
CA ARG A 229 -17.79 23.78 0.07
C ARG A 229 -18.92 22.88 -0.46
N LYS A 230 -20.18 23.37 -0.38
CA LYS A 230 -21.40 22.62 -0.80
C LYS A 230 -21.27 22.03 -2.23
N LYS A 231 -20.62 22.73 -3.17
CA LYS A 231 -20.35 22.24 -4.55
C LYS A 231 -19.42 21.02 -4.58
N ASP A 232 -18.29 21.08 -3.86
CA ASP A 232 -17.32 19.97 -3.82
C ASP A 232 -17.85 18.75 -3.05
N LEU A 233 -18.69 18.98 -2.05
CA LEU A 233 -19.46 17.93 -1.38
C LEU A 233 -20.39 17.21 -2.38
N ALA A 234 -21.17 17.95 -3.16
CA ALA A 234 -22.05 17.38 -4.19
C ALA A 234 -21.27 16.56 -5.25
N PHE A 235 -20.13 17.06 -5.74
CA PHE A 235 -19.25 16.28 -6.64
C PHE A 235 -18.70 15.01 -5.97
N THR A 236 -18.42 15.05 -4.67
CA THR A 236 -17.93 13.87 -3.92
C THR A 236 -19.03 12.81 -3.75
N ILE A 237 -20.28 13.23 -3.52
CA ILE A 237 -21.46 12.35 -3.44
C ILE A 237 -21.70 11.63 -4.78
N GLU A 238 -21.67 12.37 -5.89
CA GLU A 238 -21.86 11.79 -7.22
C GLU A 238 -20.72 10.83 -7.59
N ALA A 239 -19.48 11.10 -7.18
CA ALA A 239 -18.36 10.16 -7.36
C ALA A 239 -18.57 8.83 -6.61
N ILE A 240 -19.11 8.85 -5.37
CA ILE A 240 -19.44 7.63 -4.62
C ILE A 240 -20.57 6.86 -5.32
N LYS A 241 -21.60 7.56 -5.80
CA LYS A 241 -22.71 6.97 -6.55
C LYS A 241 -22.25 6.31 -7.86
N GLN A 242 -21.32 6.93 -8.58
CA GLN A 242 -20.69 6.34 -9.77
C GLN A 242 -19.83 5.12 -9.44
N TYR A 243 -19.17 5.10 -8.28
CA TYR A 243 -18.45 3.92 -7.79
C TYR A 243 -19.40 2.77 -7.45
N LEU A 244 -20.49 3.03 -6.71
CA LEU A 244 -21.54 2.03 -6.42
C LEU A 244 -22.19 1.49 -7.72
N ALA A 245 -22.46 2.36 -8.70
CA ALA A 245 -22.93 1.93 -10.02
C ALA A 245 -21.91 1.05 -10.75
N SER A 246 -20.62 1.41 -10.70
CA SER A 246 -19.51 0.65 -11.29
C SER A 246 -19.29 -0.72 -10.62
N LEU A 247 -19.54 -0.81 -9.31
CA LEU A 247 -19.57 -2.06 -8.56
C LEU A 247 -20.77 -2.93 -8.96
N LYS A 248 -21.95 -2.34 -9.17
CA LYS A 248 -23.18 -3.06 -9.52
C LYS A 248 -23.13 -3.60 -10.96
N ASN A 249 -22.68 -2.79 -11.92
CA ASN A 249 -22.62 -3.18 -13.34
C ASN A 249 -21.37 -3.99 -13.73
N GLY A 250 -20.41 -4.16 -12.82
CA GLY A 250 -19.18 -4.93 -13.04
C GLY A 250 -18.04 -4.19 -13.75
N LYS A 251 -18.18 -2.88 -14.03
CA LYS A 251 -17.07 -2.02 -14.51
C LYS A 251 -15.91 -2.07 -13.50
N PHE A 252 -16.20 -1.95 -12.21
CA PHE A 252 -15.22 -2.17 -11.14
C PHE A 252 -15.09 -3.67 -10.84
N ASN A 253 -14.09 -4.28 -11.46
CA ASN A 253 -13.80 -5.71 -11.35
C ASN A 253 -12.48 -5.95 -10.59
N TYR A 254 -12.04 -7.21 -10.51
CA TYR A 254 -10.84 -7.60 -9.76
C TYR A 254 -9.53 -6.98 -10.28
N LEU A 255 -9.44 -6.55 -11.56
CA LEU A 255 -8.28 -5.83 -12.09
C LEU A 255 -8.28 -4.37 -11.63
N GLU A 256 -9.43 -3.69 -11.67
CA GLU A 256 -9.57 -2.31 -11.17
C GLU A 256 -9.37 -2.22 -9.66
N TRP A 257 -9.86 -3.21 -8.91
CA TRP A 257 -9.51 -3.39 -7.51
C TRP A 257 -8.02 -3.64 -7.32
N ALA A 258 -7.40 -4.53 -8.10
CA ALA A 258 -5.97 -4.81 -7.95
C ALA A 258 -5.09 -3.57 -8.25
N LYS A 259 -5.49 -2.68 -9.17
CA LYS A 259 -4.83 -1.39 -9.42
C LYS A 259 -4.87 -0.43 -8.22
N SER A 260 -5.71 -0.70 -7.21
CA SER A 260 -5.83 0.15 -6.03
C SER A 260 -4.70 -0.01 -5.00
N ASP A 261 -3.74 -0.92 -5.19
CA ASP A 261 -2.52 -1.01 -4.37
C ASP A 261 -1.33 -1.52 -5.20
N LEU A 262 -0.11 -1.04 -4.93
CA LEU A 262 1.07 -1.40 -5.71
C LEU A 262 1.35 -2.91 -5.72
N TYR A 263 1.07 -3.60 -4.61
CA TYR A 263 1.29 -5.04 -4.50
C TYR A 263 0.43 -5.80 -5.51
N TYR A 264 -0.88 -5.55 -5.52
CA TYR A 264 -1.81 -6.22 -6.45
C TYR A 264 -1.75 -5.63 -7.87
N MET A 265 -1.44 -4.34 -8.03
CA MET A 265 -1.32 -3.67 -9.33
C MET A 265 -0.24 -4.33 -10.18
N SER A 266 0.89 -4.72 -9.57
CA SER A 266 1.94 -5.46 -10.27
C SER A 266 1.44 -6.76 -10.89
N LEU A 267 0.54 -7.47 -10.20
CA LEU A 267 -0.09 -8.71 -10.65
C LEU A 267 -1.20 -8.46 -11.69
N ALA A 268 -1.96 -7.37 -11.56
CA ALA A 268 -2.94 -6.97 -12.57
C ALA A 268 -2.24 -6.65 -13.89
N GLN A 269 -1.17 -5.86 -13.87
CA GLN A 269 -0.37 -5.52 -15.05
C GLN A 269 0.28 -6.75 -15.68
N LEU A 270 0.66 -7.77 -14.89
CA LEU A 270 1.16 -9.04 -15.39
C LEU A 270 0.11 -9.77 -16.23
N VAL A 271 -1.13 -9.88 -15.71
CA VAL A 271 -2.26 -10.51 -16.41
C VAL A 271 -2.68 -9.71 -17.65
N GLU A 272 -2.75 -8.38 -17.55
CA GLU A 272 -3.10 -7.51 -18.70
C GLU A 272 -2.04 -7.59 -19.80
N SER A 273 -0.75 -7.61 -19.44
CA SER A 273 0.34 -7.69 -20.43
C SER A 273 0.54 -9.06 -21.04
N SER A 274 0.15 -10.16 -20.35
CA SER A 274 0.19 -11.50 -20.96
C SER A 274 -0.82 -11.67 -22.09
N ASN A 275 -1.96 -10.99 -22.01
CA ASN A 275 -3.00 -11.05 -23.05
C ASN A 275 -2.61 -10.29 -24.33
N ASN A 276 -1.65 -9.34 -24.23
CA ASN A 276 -1.31 -8.41 -25.31
C ASN A 276 0.03 -8.72 -26.01
N ASN A 277 0.86 -9.62 -25.48
CA ASN A 277 2.22 -9.87 -25.98
C ASN A 277 2.31 -11.10 -26.89
N SER A 278 2.19 -10.87 -28.19
CA SER A 278 2.44 -11.85 -29.27
C SER A 278 3.90 -11.96 -29.72
N LYS A 279 4.85 -11.38 -28.97
CA LYS A 279 6.29 -11.40 -29.32
C LYS A 279 6.89 -12.79 -29.11
N ALA A 280 7.82 -13.16 -30.00
CA ALA A 280 8.49 -14.45 -30.07
C ALA A 280 8.94 -14.94 -28.68
N GLN A 281 8.21 -15.93 -28.15
CA GLN A 281 8.43 -16.45 -26.82
C GLN A 281 9.73 -17.26 -26.80
N LEU A 282 10.65 -16.87 -25.93
CA LEU A 282 11.88 -17.64 -25.71
C LEU A 282 11.53 -19.02 -25.12
N GLN A 283 12.12 -20.08 -25.67
CA GLN A 283 11.95 -21.49 -25.24
C GLN A 283 12.56 -21.80 -23.86
N LEU A 284 12.65 -20.83 -22.96
CA LEU A 284 13.07 -21.01 -21.57
C LEU A 284 11.92 -21.46 -20.65
N VAL A 285 10.67 -21.16 -21.04
CA VAL A 285 9.45 -21.52 -20.30
C VAL A 285 8.35 -21.86 -21.30
N SER A 286 7.68 -23.00 -21.09
CA SER A 286 6.65 -23.51 -22.00
C SER A 286 5.36 -22.68 -21.94
N GLN A 287 4.57 -22.68 -23.03
CA GLN A 287 3.29 -21.96 -23.05
C GLN A 287 2.33 -22.45 -21.95
N LYS A 288 2.24 -23.77 -21.74
CA LYS A 288 1.44 -24.38 -20.68
C LYS A 288 1.77 -23.79 -19.29
N GLU A 289 3.05 -23.62 -18.98
CA GLU A 289 3.47 -23.06 -17.69
C GLU A 289 3.15 -21.56 -17.56
N ARG A 290 3.14 -20.83 -18.68
CA ARG A 290 2.69 -19.42 -18.74
C ARG A 290 1.19 -19.32 -18.47
N ASP A 291 0.39 -20.17 -19.12
CA ASP A 291 -1.06 -20.24 -18.93
C ASP A 291 -1.42 -20.63 -17.49
N GLU A 292 -0.73 -21.62 -16.92
CA GLU A 292 -0.90 -22.04 -15.52
C GLU A 292 -0.52 -20.93 -14.53
N GLU A 293 0.57 -20.19 -14.77
CA GLU A 293 0.99 -19.07 -13.93
C GLU A 293 -0.02 -17.91 -13.97
N ILE A 294 -0.45 -17.49 -15.17
CA ILE A 294 -1.42 -16.41 -15.36
C ILE A 294 -2.79 -16.79 -14.79
N LYS A 295 -3.23 -18.03 -14.99
CA LYS A 295 -4.45 -18.55 -14.36
C LYS A 295 -4.34 -18.49 -12.84
N ARG A 296 -3.25 -18.97 -12.25
CA ARG A 296 -3.07 -18.96 -10.78
C ARG A 296 -3.02 -17.55 -10.18
N VAL A 297 -2.40 -16.59 -10.88
CA VAL A 297 -2.42 -15.17 -10.48
C VAL A 297 -3.84 -14.60 -10.58
N THR A 298 -4.52 -14.85 -11.70
CA THR A 298 -5.90 -14.40 -11.95
C THR A 298 -6.88 -14.94 -10.90
N ASP A 299 -6.80 -16.24 -10.59
CA ASP A 299 -7.67 -16.89 -9.61
C ASP A 299 -7.42 -16.34 -8.19
N SER A 300 -6.15 -16.09 -7.82
CA SER A 300 -5.79 -15.44 -6.55
C SER A 300 -6.41 -14.04 -6.42
N LEU A 301 -6.33 -13.20 -7.46
CA LEU A 301 -6.94 -11.87 -7.46
C LEU A 301 -8.48 -11.94 -7.40
N LYS A 302 -9.09 -12.84 -8.17
CA LYS A 302 -10.55 -13.06 -8.16
C LYS A 302 -11.07 -13.52 -6.79
N ILE A 303 -10.38 -14.45 -6.14
CA ILE A 303 -10.75 -14.94 -4.79
C ILE A 303 -10.70 -13.80 -3.78
N ARG A 304 -9.61 -13.01 -3.76
CA ARG A 304 -9.45 -11.87 -2.86
C ARG A 304 -10.51 -10.80 -3.10
N PHE A 305 -10.75 -10.42 -4.36
CA PHE A 305 -11.79 -9.45 -4.69
C PHE A 305 -13.20 -9.96 -4.34
N LYS A 306 -13.50 -11.24 -4.56
CA LYS A 306 -14.78 -11.84 -4.16
C LYS A 306 -15.02 -11.74 -2.65
N ALA A 307 -13.99 -11.90 -1.83
CA ALA A 307 -14.06 -11.73 -0.38
C ALA A 307 -14.20 -10.25 0.05
N TYR A 308 -13.48 -9.33 -0.60
CA TYR A 308 -13.49 -7.90 -0.25
C TYR A 308 -14.72 -7.13 -0.74
N ARG A 309 -15.28 -7.50 -1.89
CA ARG A 309 -16.37 -6.75 -2.57
C ARG A 309 -17.61 -6.48 -1.69
N PRO A 310 -18.14 -7.42 -0.88
CA PRO A 310 -19.29 -7.14 -0.02
C PRO A 310 -18.99 -6.05 1.02
N THR A 311 -17.82 -6.13 1.67
CA THR A 311 -17.36 -5.13 2.64
C THR A 311 -17.20 -3.77 1.99
N LEU A 312 -16.51 -3.70 0.83
CA LEU A 312 -16.35 -2.46 0.06
C LEU A 312 -17.70 -1.82 -0.30
N GLN A 313 -18.67 -2.62 -0.75
CA GLN A 313 -20.00 -2.12 -1.10
C GLN A 313 -20.73 -1.55 0.13
N ALA A 314 -20.79 -2.30 1.24
CA ALA A 314 -21.44 -1.85 2.47
C ALA A 314 -20.77 -0.59 3.05
N GLN A 315 -19.43 -0.50 2.95
CA GLN A 315 -18.67 0.69 3.33
C GLN A 315 -19.04 1.91 2.47
N LEU A 316 -19.10 1.77 1.15
CA LEU A 316 -19.48 2.86 0.24
C LEU A 316 -20.95 3.29 0.41
N GLU A 317 -21.87 2.34 0.62
CA GLU A 317 -23.28 2.63 0.90
C GLU A 317 -23.42 3.43 2.21
N ARG A 318 -22.67 3.07 3.25
CA ARG A 318 -22.62 3.80 4.52
C ARG A 318 -22.09 5.22 4.35
N VAL A 319 -20.96 5.40 3.65
CA VAL A 319 -20.38 6.73 3.39
C VAL A 319 -21.32 7.57 2.52
N TYR A 320 -21.99 6.99 1.52
CA TYR A 320 -23.00 7.66 0.72
C TYR A 320 -24.20 8.14 1.56
N GLY A 321 -24.64 7.34 2.53
CA GLY A 321 -25.67 7.73 3.50
C GLY A 321 -25.28 8.97 4.30
N TYR A 322 -24.12 8.97 4.95
CA TYR A 322 -23.61 10.14 5.69
C TYR A 322 -23.44 11.37 4.78
N ALA A 323 -22.89 11.19 3.58
CA ALA A 323 -22.71 12.27 2.62
C ALA A 323 -24.04 12.92 2.20
N SER A 324 -25.08 12.10 1.99
CA SER A 324 -26.42 12.57 1.62
C SER A 324 -27.07 13.36 2.75
N LEU A 325 -26.97 12.87 4.00
CA LEU A 325 -27.43 13.60 5.19
C LEU A 325 -26.73 14.96 5.31
N ALA A 326 -25.41 14.98 5.18
CA ALA A 326 -24.59 16.19 5.28
C ALA A 326 -24.91 17.26 4.22
N LEU A 327 -25.32 16.84 3.01
CA LEU A 327 -25.79 17.74 1.96
C LEU A 327 -27.21 18.25 2.24
N SER A 328 -28.09 17.41 2.80
CA SER A 328 -29.48 17.77 3.11
C SER A 328 -29.66 18.66 4.35
N ASN A 329 -28.69 18.63 5.28
CA ASN A 329 -28.78 19.46 6.49
C ASN A 329 -28.26 20.89 6.23
N ASP A 330 -29.20 21.82 6.11
CA ASP A 330 -28.92 23.26 6.01
C ASP A 330 -28.51 23.92 7.34
N GLN A 331 -28.29 23.15 8.42
CA GLN A 331 -27.52 23.64 9.57
C GLN A 331 -26.09 23.99 9.13
N GLU A 332 -25.85 25.28 8.92
CA GLU A 332 -24.53 25.81 8.60
C GLU A 332 -23.56 25.74 9.80
N PHE A 333 -24.12 25.69 11.02
CA PHE A 333 -23.36 25.75 12.26
C PHE A 333 -23.38 24.44 13.05
N LEU A 334 -22.25 23.72 13.02
CA LEU A 334 -21.98 22.60 13.93
C LEU A 334 -21.37 23.14 15.23
N LYS A 335 -22.09 22.97 16.35
CA LYS A 335 -21.55 23.21 17.70
C LYS A 335 -20.61 22.06 18.08
N PRO A 336 -19.37 22.31 18.52
CA PRO A 336 -18.55 21.27 19.12
C PRO A 336 -19.22 20.75 20.39
N LEU A 337 -19.22 19.43 20.58
CA LEU A 337 -19.62 18.77 21.82
C LEU A 337 -18.37 18.58 22.68
N SER A 338 -18.41 18.85 23.99
CA SER A 338 -17.26 18.52 24.87
C SER A 338 -17.08 17.02 25.02
N ASP A 339 -18.19 16.29 25.05
CA ASP A 339 -18.29 14.85 25.32
C ASP A 339 -19.35 14.21 24.44
N LEU A 340 -19.19 12.92 24.16
CA LEU A 340 -20.12 12.13 23.35
C LEU A 340 -21.33 11.64 24.18
N PRO A 341 -22.55 12.10 23.92
CA PRO A 341 -23.74 11.63 24.62
C PRO A 341 -24.06 10.17 24.25
N GLU A 342 -24.77 9.46 25.13
CA GLU A 342 -25.29 8.12 24.82
C GLU A 342 -26.16 8.14 23.54
N ALA A 343 -26.11 7.05 22.76
CA ALA A 343 -26.83 6.94 21.48
C ALA A 343 -28.34 7.30 21.57
N LYS A 344 -29.00 6.93 22.67
CA LYS A 344 -30.42 7.25 22.94
C LYS A 344 -30.71 8.75 23.17
N ILE A 345 -29.69 9.53 23.54
CA ILE A 345 -29.80 11.00 23.71
C ILE A 345 -29.62 11.70 22.35
N LEU A 346 -28.77 11.14 21.49
CA LEU A 346 -28.49 11.68 20.15
C LEU A 346 -29.71 11.60 19.22
N GLU A 347 -30.46 10.50 19.23
CA GLU A 347 -31.71 10.36 18.45
C GLU A 347 -32.80 11.41 18.81
N LYS A 348 -32.77 11.98 20.02
CA LYS A 348 -33.84 12.84 20.54
C LYS A 348 -33.66 14.35 20.33
N LYS A 349 -32.52 14.83 19.82
CA LYS A 349 -32.19 16.28 19.82
C LYS A 349 -31.79 16.89 18.48
N GLY A 350 -31.90 16.18 17.37
CA GLY A 350 -31.64 16.75 16.02
C GLY A 350 -30.18 17.20 15.82
N PHE A 351 -29.23 16.53 16.48
CA PHE A 351 -27.80 16.69 16.24
C PHE A 351 -27.38 15.88 15.00
N GLU A 352 -26.46 16.42 14.21
CA GLU A 352 -25.91 15.74 13.03
C GLU A 352 -24.99 14.59 13.48
N LEU A 353 -25.44 13.34 13.31
CA LEU A 353 -24.69 12.15 13.73
C LEU A 353 -23.62 11.75 12.70
N TRP A 354 -22.39 11.89 13.16
CA TRP A 354 -21.20 11.21 12.67
C TRP A 354 -20.66 10.47 13.94
N PRO A 355 -20.46 9.14 14.06
CA PRO A 355 -20.28 8.48 15.39
C PRO A 355 -18.87 7.88 15.67
N ALA A 356 -18.25 8.01 16.87
CA ALA A 356 -16.88 7.50 17.17
C ALA A 356 -16.53 7.22 18.64
N GLY A 357 -15.23 6.97 18.84
CA GLY A 357 -14.44 7.88 19.67
C GLY A 357 -13.27 8.62 18.96
N ASP A 358 -12.78 9.68 19.60
CA ASP A 358 -11.37 10.14 19.50
C ASP A 358 -10.34 9.07 19.97
N ALA A 359 -10.85 7.90 20.41
CA ALA A 359 -10.14 6.78 21.01
C ALA A 359 -9.70 5.69 20.01
N GLU A 360 -9.88 5.88 18.70
CA GLU A 360 -9.54 4.87 17.71
C GLU A 360 -8.02 4.79 17.46
N GLU A 361 -7.41 3.74 18.02
CA GLU A 361 -6.07 3.26 17.66
C GLU A 361 -6.21 2.31 16.46
N TRP A 362 -5.90 2.81 15.25
CA TRP A 362 -5.75 2.07 13.98
C TRP A 362 -6.34 0.64 13.93
N LEU A 363 -7.66 0.54 13.80
CA LEU A 363 -8.35 -0.68 13.37
C LEU A 363 -8.96 -0.39 11.99
N ASP A 364 -8.54 -1.16 11.00
CA ASP A 364 -8.70 -0.94 9.56
C ASP A 364 -10.09 -1.35 9.02
N GLU A 365 -11.13 -0.92 9.73
CA GLU A 365 -12.52 -1.01 9.30
C GLU A 365 -13.13 0.39 9.23
N ILE A 366 -14.30 0.55 8.59
CA ILE A 366 -15.18 1.67 8.95
C ILE A 366 -15.78 1.33 10.32
N GLY A 367 -14.94 1.46 11.33
CA GLY A 367 -15.31 1.59 12.71
C GLY A 367 -16.06 2.90 12.92
N SER A 368 -16.18 3.29 14.18
CA SER A 368 -16.88 4.52 14.51
C SER A 368 -15.89 5.69 14.42
N HIS A 369 -16.02 6.55 13.40
CA HIS A 369 -15.30 7.84 13.24
C HIS A 369 -16.19 9.08 12.91
N VAL A 370 -16.93 9.56 13.92
CA VAL A 370 -17.26 10.96 14.36
C VAL A 370 -16.35 12.03 13.82
N TYR A 371 -16.87 13.23 14.05
CA TYR A 371 -16.10 14.42 14.23
C TYR A 371 -16.72 15.28 15.34
N ILE A 372 -15.93 15.62 16.37
CA ILE A 372 -16.23 16.71 17.31
C ILE A 372 -15.48 17.95 16.79
N GLY A 373 -16.20 19.00 16.41
CA GLY A 373 -15.56 20.28 16.10
C GLY A 373 -16.43 21.30 15.40
N SER A 374 -15.89 22.52 15.26
CA SER A 374 -16.58 23.70 14.76
C SER A 374 -16.61 23.79 13.23
N SER A 375 -17.78 24.20 12.71
CA SER A 375 -17.96 24.67 11.34
C SER A 375 -17.29 26.03 11.12
N GLN A 376 -16.75 26.31 9.93
CA GLN A 376 -16.28 27.64 9.54
C GLN A 376 -17.37 28.48 8.83
N CYS A 377 -18.59 27.97 8.69
CA CYS A 377 -19.65 28.69 7.98
C CYS A 377 -20.11 29.87 8.81
N LYS A 378 -19.91 31.07 8.25
CA LYS A 378 -20.46 32.31 8.78
C LYS A 378 -21.85 32.51 8.19
N THR A 379 -22.88 32.47 9.03
CA THR A 379 -24.12 33.18 8.71
C THR A 379 -23.83 34.67 8.74
N GLU A 380 -24.45 35.45 7.85
CA GLU A 380 -24.21 36.91 7.75
C GLU A 380 -24.67 37.69 8.99
N ASN A 381 -25.37 37.06 9.95
CA ASN A 381 -26.04 37.71 11.07
C ASN A 381 -25.77 37.04 12.44
N MET A 382 -24.51 36.96 12.88
CA MET A 382 -24.18 36.78 14.32
C MET A 382 -22.98 37.64 14.75
N PRO A 383 -22.97 38.17 15.99
CA PRO A 383 -21.85 38.93 16.53
C PRO A 383 -20.59 38.06 16.68
N ALA A 384 -19.43 38.71 16.67
CA ALA A 384 -18.14 38.04 16.74
C ALA A 384 -18.02 37.14 18.00
N PRO A 385 -17.37 35.96 17.89
CA PRO A 385 -17.12 35.13 19.07
C PRO A 385 -16.25 35.89 20.07
N PRO A 386 -16.47 35.71 21.39
CA PRO A 386 -15.58 36.28 22.39
C PRO A 386 -14.16 35.74 22.21
N PRO A 387 -13.11 36.54 22.48
CA PRO A 387 -11.74 36.13 22.28
C PRO A 387 -11.41 34.90 23.14
N GLU A 388 -10.77 33.90 22.53
CA GLU A 388 -10.32 32.69 23.24
C GLU A 388 -9.32 33.10 24.33
N THR A 389 -9.67 32.82 25.59
CA THR A 389 -8.73 32.95 26.71
C THR A 389 -7.67 31.87 26.59
N THR A 390 -6.51 32.22 26.05
CA THR A 390 -5.29 31.43 26.17
C THR A 390 -4.91 31.31 27.64
N ASN A 391 -5.25 30.18 28.26
CA ASN A 391 -4.58 29.75 29.48
C ASN A 391 -3.14 29.38 29.11
N GLN A 392 -2.18 30.00 29.81
CA GLN A 392 -0.75 29.75 29.71
C GLN A 392 -0.35 28.47 30.46
#